data_AF-A0A382UF85-F1
#
_entry.id   AF-A0A382UF85-F1
#
_cell.length_a   1.000
_cell.length_b   1.000
_cell.length_c   1.000
_cell.angle_alpha   90.00
_cell.angle_beta   90.00
_cell.angle_gamma   90.00
#
_symmetry.space_group_name_H-M   'P 1'
#
loop_
_entity.id
_entity.type
_entity.pdbx_description
1 polymer ?
#
loop_
_entity_poly.entity_id
_entity_poly.type
_entity_poly.pdbx_seq_one_letter_code
_entity_poly.pdbx_strand_id
1 'polypeptide(L)'
;KWEQILQIAAIVVDENFQPTNQNMNEFCRPRTSVIAQPGALITTQKGIREALNAKKSSYELITQINQQFDDWKKDNVKPIFIGHNIIEFDESVLEYNLFNNLYFPYITRTNRGDTLNLSRALYAINPSSIKTALTKRGNPSFKLEQLAELNNLPVEFAHDAYSDVKTSIALTKFIHDSDKNNWDQLQNTMNKENAIDFINNNKGFCYMTSFGGKIKLQALSMVCESQYSGWFHTIDLAHDPDPLLESNLEEFKKLIKKKNRYVICNQHPILLPGKMAVNYEPYNEIGSEILNER
;
A
#
# COMPACT_ATOMS: atom_id res chain seq x y z
N LYS A 1 -13.04 10.93 -1.90
CA LYS A 1 -13.86 10.58 -0.72
C LYS A 1 -14.23 11.87 0.00
N TRP A 2 -15.37 11.91 0.70
CA TRP A 2 -15.91 13.12 1.33
C TRP A 2 -15.89 13.03 2.86
N GLU A 3 -15.09 12.11 3.40
CA GLU A 3 -15.08 11.75 4.81
C GLU A 3 -14.28 12.75 5.64
N GLN A 4 -14.71 12.96 6.88
CA GLN A 4 -13.97 13.74 7.86
C GLN A 4 -13.14 12.80 8.73
N ILE A 5 -11.88 13.17 9.00
CA ILE A 5 -11.05 12.51 10.02
C ILE A 5 -11.62 12.83 11.40
N LEU A 6 -12.01 11.81 12.17
CA LEU A 6 -12.50 11.95 13.55
C LEU A 6 -11.44 11.63 14.60
N GLN A 7 -10.51 10.74 14.26
CA GLN A 7 -9.36 10.37 15.06
C GLN A 7 -8.16 10.20 14.13
N ILE A 8 -6.98 10.59 14.59
CA ILE A 8 -5.69 10.24 13.96
C ILE A 8 -4.82 9.57 15.02
N ALA A 9 -4.12 8.52 14.63
CA ALA A 9 -3.08 7.92 15.42
C ALA A 9 -1.83 7.71 14.55
N ALA A 10 -0.65 7.96 15.12
CA ALA A 10 0.62 7.69 14.48
C ALA A 10 1.71 7.51 15.55
N ILE A 11 2.66 6.63 15.30
CA ILE A 11 3.82 6.39 16.16
C ILE A 11 5.04 6.32 15.24
N VAL A 12 6.06 7.12 15.55
CA VAL A 12 7.37 7.00 14.88
C VAL A 12 8.11 5.83 15.50
N VAL A 13 8.72 5.02 14.65
CA VAL A 13 9.55 3.88 15.05
C VAL A 13 10.93 3.98 14.39
N ASP A 14 11.94 3.37 15.01
CA ASP A 14 13.25 3.22 14.40
C ASP A 14 13.30 2.09 13.34
N GLU A 15 14.47 1.87 12.74
CA GLU A 15 14.70 0.80 11.76
C GLU A 15 14.50 -0.62 12.30
N ASN A 16 14.49 -0.79 13.63
CA ASN A 16 14.20 -2.05 14.31
C ASN A 16 12.73 -2.16 14.76
N PHE A 17 11.89 -1.24 14.28
CA PHE A 17 10.47 -1.11 14.62
C PHE A 17 10.22 -0.88 16.11
N GLN A 18 11.16 -0.25 16.83
CA GLN A 18 10.98 0.16 18.22
C GLN A 18 10.33 1.55 18.28
N PRO A 19 9.23 1.73 19.03
CA PRO A 19 8.60 3.03 19.21
C PRO A 19 9.53 4.08 19.81
N THR A 20 9.52 5.28 19.24
CA THR A 20 10.17 6.46 19.82
C THR A 20 9.20 7.22 20.73
N ASN A 21 9.64 8.36 21.27
CA ASN A 21 8.78 9.27 22.01
C ASN A 21 7.87 10.12 21.09
N GLN A 22 8.08 10.10 19.77
CA GLN A 22 7.27 10.83 18.80
C GLN A 22 6.01 10.02 18.45
N ASN A 23 4.86 10.46 18.95
CA ASN A 23 3.56 9.87 18.64
C ASN A 23 2.45 10.92 18.65
N MET A 24 1.31 10.56 18.08
CA MET A 24 0.09 11.36 18.03
C MET A 24 -1.11 10.43 18.20
N ASN A 25 -2.06 10.81 19.04
CA ASN A 25 -3.38 10.16 19.17
C ASN A 25 -4.40 11.23 19.52
N GLU A 26 -5.10 11.73 18.52
CA GLU A 26 -5.88 12.96 18.65
C GLU A 26 -7.27 12.78 18.03
N PHE A 27 -8.27 13.33 18.71
CA PHE A 27 -9.66 13.35 18.25
C PHE A 27 -10.07 14.76 17.83
N CYS A 28 -11.05 14.85 16.92
CA CYS A 28 -11.73 16.11 16.65
C CYS A 28 -13.25 15.96 16.57
N ARG A 29 -13.95 17.07 16.79
CA ARG A 29 -15.40 17.12 16.69
C ARG A 29 -15.86 16.98 15.24
N PRO A 30 -16.93 16.22 14.99
CA PRO A 30 -17.58 16.23 13.68
C PRO A 30 -18.03 17.66 13.35
N ARG A 31 -17.81 18.08 12.11
CA ARG A 31 -18.38 19.33 11.61
C ARG A 31 -19.91 19.22 11.68
N THR A 32 -20.58 20.32 12.01
CA THR A 32 -22.05 20.36 12.09
C THR A 32 -22.74 20.04 10.77
N SER A 33 -22.04 20.19 9.64
CA SER A 33 -22.50 19.85 8.30
C SER A 33 -22.27 18.38 7.89
N VAL A 34 -21.59 17.58 8.72
CA VAL A 34 -21.23 16.19 8.39
C VAL A 34 -22.19 15.24 9.10
N ILE A 35 -22.87 14.41 8.32
CA ILE A 35 -23.64 13.28 8.84
C ILE A 35 -22.77 12.03 8.70
N ALA A 36 -22.40 11.43 9.84
CA ALA A 36 -21.60 10.22 9.85
C ALA A 36 -22.39 9.02 9.28
N GLN A 37 -21.72 8.15 8.54
CA GLN A 37 -22.33 6.92 8.04
C GLN A 37 -22.64 5.99 9.22
N PRO A 38 -23.88 5.50 9.39
CA PRO A 38 -24.23 4.62 10.51
C PRO A 38 -23.35 3.38 10.64
N GLY A 39 -22.96 2.77 9.50
CA GLY A 39 -22.05 1.62 9.49
C GLY A 39 -20.67 1.94 10.07
N ALA A 40 -20.11 3.12 9.79
CA ALA A 40 -18.82 3.54 10.34
C ALA A 40 -18.89 3.74 11.87
N LEU A 41 -20.03 4.23 12.38
CA LEU A 41 -20.26 4.39 13.82
C LEU A 41 -20.35 3.03 14.53
N ILE A 42 -20.98 2.04 13.91
CA ILE A 42 -21.08 0.68 14.45
C ILE A 42 -19.72 -0.02 14.47
N THR A 43 -18.86 0.23 13.49
CA THR A 43 -17.50 -0.32 13.45
C THR A 43 -16.60 0.33 14.50
N THR A 44 -16.64 1.66 14.61
CA THR A 44 -15.73 2.42 15.49
C THR A 44 -16.16 2.48 16.95
N GLN A 45 -17.46 2.29 17.23
CA GLN A 45 -18.18 2.21 18.53
C GLN A 45 -17.80 3.28 19.57
N LYS A 46 -16.56 3.23 20.07
CA LYS A 46 -15.99 4.20 20.99
C LYS A 46 -15.78 5.53 20.27
N GLY A 47 -15.00 5.55 19.19
CA GLY A 47 -14.41 6.77 18.62
C GLY A 47 -15.36 7.95 18.37
N ILE A 48 -16.66 7.72 18.12
CA ILE A 48 -17.63 8.81 17.98
C ILE A 48 -17.92 9.54 19.29
N ARG A 49 -17.95 8.85 20.42
CA ARG A 49 -18.20 9.47 21.73
C ARG A 49 -17.03 10.37 22.11
N GLU A 50 -15.79 9.91 21.93
CA GLU A 50 -14.60 10.73 22.13
C GLU A 50 -14.57 11.89 21.14
N ALA A 51 -14.87 11.66 19.86
CA ALA A 51 -14.93 12.70 18.83
C ALA A 51 -15.96 13.80 19.18
N LEU A 52 -17.17 13.44 19.61
CA LEU A 52 -18.20 14.43 20.01
C LEU A 52 -17.76 15.30 21.20
N ASN A 53 -16.94 14.74 22.10
CA ASN A 53 -16.42 15.46 23.28
C ASN A 53 -15.03 16.07 23.05
N ALA A 54 -14.44 15.90 21.86
CA ALA A 54 -13.11 16.40 21.56
C ALA A 54 -13.07 17.93 21.63
N LYS A 55 -11.96 18.49 22.07
CA LYS A 55 -11.81 19.96 22.14
C LYS A 55 -11.60 20.56 20.75
N LYS A 56 -10.79 19.89 19.94
CA LYS A 56 -10.38 20.35 18.60
C LYS A 56 -11.52 20.26 17.60
N SER A 57 -11.65 21.28 16.79
CA SER A 57 -12.38 21.27 15.53
C SER A 57 -11.63 20.47 14.47
N SER A 58 -12.32 20.16 13.37
CA SER A 58 -11.69 19.55 12.19
C SER A 58 -10.51 20.38 11.66
N TYR A 59 -10.62 21.71 11.64
CA TYR A 59 -9.54 22.58 11.16
C TYR A 59 -8.31 22.46 12.06
N GLU A 60 -8.49 22.60 13.39
CA GLU A 60 -7.39 22.51 14.35
C GLU A 60 -6.67 21.16 14.30
N LEU A 61 -7.39 20.05 14.11
CA LEU A 61 -6.78 18.74 13.95
C LEU A 61 -5.94 18.65 12.67
N ILE A 62 -6.45 19.11 11.53
CA ILE A 62 -5.70 19.07 10.26
C ILE A 62 -4.47 19.98 10.32
N THR A 63 -4.59 21.16 10.93
CA THR A 63 -3.44 22.05 11.21
C THR A 63 -2.39 21.33 12.05
N GLN A 64 -2.78 20.64 13.11
CA GLN A 64 -1.86 19.88 13.95
C GLN A 64 -1.21 18.73 13.18
N ILE A 65 -1.95 17.96 12.39
CA ILE A 65 -1.40 16.86 11.57
C ILE A 65 -0.36 17.40 10.60
N ASN A 66 -0.67 18.48 9.87
CA ASN A 66 0.25 19.08 8.90
C ASN A 66 1.56 19.50 9.58
N GLN A 67 1.47 20.26 10.68
CA GLN A 67 2.64 20.73 11.42
C GLN A 67 3.45 19.57 12.01
N GLN A 68 2.79 18.62 12.66
CA GLN A 68 3.44 17.50 13.32
C GLN A 68 4.21 16.62 12.34
N PHE A 69 3.62 16.32 11.18
CA PHE A 69 4.28 15.51 10.15
C PHE A 69 5.46 16.26 9.51
N ASP A 70 5.34 17.58 9.32
CA ASP A 70 6.45 18.39 8.83
C ASP A 70 7.61 18.46 9.83
N ASP A 71 7.33 18.50 11.13
CA ASP A 71 8.37 18.46 12.17
C ASP A 71 9.03 17.09 12.24
N TRP A 72 8.26 15.99 12.20
CA TRP A 72 8.83 14.64 12.12
C TRP A 72 9.68 14.43 10.86
N LYS A 73 9.31 15.03 9.72
CA LYS A 73 10.13 15.01 8.50
C LYS A 73 11.45 15.76 8.62
N LYS A 74 11.58 16.75 9.51
CA LYS A 74 12.84 17.45 9.80
C LYS A 74 13.73 16.63 10.73
N ASP A 75 13.13 15.98 11.71
CA ASP A 75 13.84 15.21 12.74
C ASP A 75 14.31 13.84 12.24
N ASN A 76 13.64 13.27 11.23
CA ASN A 76 13.89 11.94 10.72
C ASN A 76 14.38 11.97 9.26
N VAL A 77 15.41 11.19 8.95
CA VAL A 77 15.92 11.09 7.58
C VAL A 77 14.99 10.22 6.73
N LYS A 78 14.27 10.85 5.79
CA LYS A 78 13.38 10.18 4.82
C LYS A 78 12.34 9.24 5.48
N PRO A 79 11.48 9.74 6.39
CA PRO A 79 10.48 8.90 7.05
C PRO A 79 9.51 8.30 6.02
N ILE A 80 9.09 7.07 6.28
CA ILE A 80 8.11 6.33 5.47
C ILE A 80 6.81 6.23 6.26
N PHE A 81 5.70 6.66 5.66
CA PHE A 81 4.39 6.57 6.27
C PHE A 81 3.78 5.20 5.96
N ILE A 82 3.63 4.35 6.99
CA ILE A 82 3.15 2.97 6.83
C ILE A 82 1.85 2.78 7.62
N GLY A 83 0.87 2.11 7.00
CA GLY A 83 -0.36 1.69 7.64
C GLY A 83 -0.96 0.47 6.94
N HIS A 84 -2.10 -0.01 7.40
CA HIS A 84 -2.79 -1.15 6.80
C HIS A 84 -3.91 -0.68 5.86
N ASN A 85 -3.79 -0.97 4.56
CA ASN A 85 -4.68 -0.44 3.52
C ASN A 85 -4.68 1.10 3.44
N ILE A 86 -3.57 1.72 3.87
CA ILE A 86 -3.44 3.16 4.02
C ILE A 86 -3.55 3.88 2.67
N ILE A 87 -3.06 3.28 1.59
CA ILE A 87 -2.98 3.92 0.27
C ILE A 87 -4.36 3.99 -0.40
N GLU A 88 -5.14 2.89 -0.33
CA GLU A 88 -6.49 2.87 -0.88
C GLU A 88 -7.49 3.63 0.01
N PHE A 89 -7.18 3.78 1.32
CA PHE A 89 -8.05 4.42 2.29
C PHE A 89 -7.54 5.76 2.85
N ASP A 90 -6.76 5.70 3.91
CA ASP A 90 -6.42 6.85 4.77
C ASP A 90 -5.75 7.99 4.00
N GLU A 91 -4.83 7.69 3.08
CA GLU A 91 -4.12 8.68 2.26
C GLU A 91 -5.12 9.55 1.48
N SER A 92 -6.13 8.94 0.85
CA SER A 92 -7.15 9.69 0.10
C SER A 92 -8.04 10.56 1.01
N VAL A 93 -8.23 10.16 2.27
CA VAL A 93 -8.99 10.93 3.27
C VAL A 93 -8.14 12.08 3.79
N LEU A 94 -6.86 11.84 4.07
CA LEU A 94 -5.89 12.85 4.50
C LEU A 94 -5.67 13.91 3.42
N GLU A 95 -5.40 13.51 2.18
CA GLU A 95 -5.23 14.41 1.02
C GLU A 95 -6.46 15.32 0.85
N TYR A 96 -7.67 14.76 0.95
CA TYR A 96 -8.92 15.53 0.87
C TYR A 96 -9.05 16.53 2.03
N ASN A 97 -8.80 16.10 3.27
CA ASN A 97 -8.95 17.00 4.41
C ASN A 97 -7.87 18.09 4.45
N LEU A 98 -6.62 17.81 4.05
CA LEU A 98 -5.58 18.82 3.89
C LEU A 98 -5.98 19.87 2.83
N PHE A 99 -6.42 19.41 1.66
CA PHE A 99 -6.85 20.29 0.58
C PHE A 99 -7.98 21.24 1.00
N ASN A 100 -9.03 20.71 1.66
CA ASN A 100 -10.16 21.54 2.10
C ASN A 100 -9.80 22.53 3.22
N ASN A 101 -8.71 22.30 3.94
CA ASN A 101 -8.21 23.22 4.96
C ASN A 101 -7.04 24.08 4.45
N LEU A 102 -6.85 24.17 3.12
CA LEU A 102 -5.86 25.01 2.44
C LEU A 102 -4.40 24.62 2.68
N TYR A 103 -4.14 23.35 2.97
CA TYR A 103 -2.79 22.79 3.06
C TYR A 103 -2.40 22.05 1.79
N PHE A 104 -1.09 21.88 1.56
CA PHE A 104 -0.59 21.02 0.49
C PHE A 104 -1.06 19.58 0.74
N PRO A 105 -1.78 18.92 -0.18
CA PRO A 105 -2.44 17.66 0.14
C PRO A 105 -1.50 16.44 0.18
N TYR A 106 -0.36 16.48 -0.52
CA TYR A 106 0.47 15.30 -0.77
C TYR A 106 1.65 15.16 0.19
N ILE A 107 1.43 15.38 1.49
CA ILE A 107 2.51 15.47 2.49
C ILE A 107 3.25 14.15 2.78
N THR A 108 2.67 13.01 2.43
CA THR A 108 3.19 11.64 2.66
C THR A 108 3.53 10.89 1.36
N ARG A 109 3.12 11.42 0.20
CA ARG A 109 3.03 10.68 -1.08
C ARG A 109 4.37 10.19 -1.65
N THR A 110 5.49 10.79 -1.23
CA THR A 110 6.83 10.42 -1.69
C THR A 110 7.33 9.12 -1.06
N ASN A 111 7.04 8.90 0.22
CA ASN A 111 7.54 7.77 1.02
C ASN A 111 6.37 7.15 1.78
N ARG A 112 5.76 6.10 1.22
CA ARG A 112 4.64 5.42 1.86
C ARG A 112 4.67 3.92 1.62
N GLY A 113 4.35 3.17 2.67
CA GLY A 113 4.23 1.72 2.65
C GLY A 113 2.82 1.29 3.04
N ASP A 114 2.43 0.09 2.63
CA ASP A 114 1.12 -0.46 2.93
C ASP A 114 1.26 -1.91 3.37
N THR A 115 0.97 -2.18 4.63
CA THR A 115 1.11 -3.53 5.21
C THR A 115 0.15 -4.52 4.58
N LEU A 116 -0.94 -4.08 3.95
CA LEU A 116 -1.80 -4.96 3.16
C LEU A 116 -1.04 -5.51 1.95
N ASN A 117 -0.32 -4.64 1.22
CA ASN A 117 0.49 -5.05 0.08
C ASN A 117 1.72 -5.85 0.53
N LEU A 118 2.37 -5.48 1.63
CA LEU A 118 3.47 -6.27 2.19
C LEU A 118 3.03 -7.67 2.61
N SER A 119 1.86 -7.80 3.27
CA SER A 119 1.34 -9.10 3.69
C SER A 119 1.01 -9.98 2.49
N ARG A 120 0.43 -9.39 1.44
CA ARG A 120 0.17 -10.08 0.17
C ARG A 120 1.48 -10.50 -0.52
N ALA A 121 2.52 -9.67 -0.45
CA ALA A 121 3.83 -9.96 -1.02
C ALA A 121 4.49 -11.14 -0.30
N LEU A 122 4.52 -11.11 1.04
CA LEU A 122 5.02 -12.22 1.84
C LEU A 122 4.25 -13.51 1.54
N TYR A 123 2.92 -13.43 1.46
CA TYR A 123 2.10 -14.58 1.07
C TYR A 123 2.39 -15.08 -0.34
N ALA A 124 2.66 -14.18 -1.31
CA ALA A 124 2.96 -14.57 -2.69
C ALA A 124 4.34 -15.22 -2.82
N ILE A 125 5.34 -14.72 -2.10
CA ILE A 125 6.73 -15.20 -2.13
C ILE A 125 6.85 -16.49 -1.32
N ASN A 126 6.30 -16.51 -0.11
CA ASN A 126 6.32 -17.65 0.79
C ASN A 126 5.00 -17.76 1.56
N PRO A 127 4.00 -18.49 1.01
CA PRO A 127 2.70 -18.67 1.66
C PRO A 127 2.78 -19.29 3.06
N SER A 128 3.84 -20.05 3.36
CA SER A 128 4.01 -20.69 4.67
C SER A 128 4.47 -19.72 5.77
N SER A 129 5.02 -18.57 5.40
CA SER A 129 5.53 -17.56 6.34
C SER A 129 4.43 -16.73 6.98
N ILE A 130 3.22 -16.67 6.41
CA ILE A 130 2.12 -15.86 6.96
C ILE A 130 0.80 -16.63 6.93
N LYS A 131 0.20 -16.80 8.10
CA LYS A 131 -1.11 -17.44 8.25
C LYS A 131 -2.21 -16.47 7.89
N THR A 132 -3.16 -16.91 7.07
CA THR A 132 -4.31 -16.11 6.66
C THR A 132 -5.60 -16.89 6.89
N ALA A 133 -6.68 -16.18 7.25
CA ALA A 133 -8.01 -16.77 7.27
C ALA A 133 -8.52 -16.94 5.84
N LEU A 134 -9.49 -17.83 5.62
CA LEU A 134 -10.17 -17.95 4.33
C LEU A 134 -11.44 -17.10 4.32
N THR A 135 -11.65 -16.39 3.21
CA THR A 135 -12.92 -15.74 2.90
C THR A 135 -13.98 -16.79 2.57
N LYS A 136 -15.27 -16.40 2.54
CA LYS A 136 -16.38 -17.27 2.10
C LYS A 136 -16.20 -17.86 0.70
N ARG A 137 -15.34 -17.26 -0.14
CA ARG A 137 -15.01 -17.71 -1.50
C ARG A 137 -13.78 -18.62 -1.54
N GLY A 138 -13.16 -18.94 -0.40
CA GLY A 138 -11.95 -19.77 -0.31
C GLY A 138 -10.64 -19.02 -0.58
N ASN A 139 -10.67 -17.71 -0.80
CA ASN A 139 -9.46 -16.90 -0.98
C ASN A 139 -8.86 -16.47 0.36
N PRO A 140 -7.54 -16.25 0.46
CA PRO A 140 -6.91 -15.70 1.66
C PRO A 140 -7.44 -14.30 2.01
N SER A 141 -7.67 -14.06 3.29
CA SER A 141 -8.10 -12.80 3.88
C SER A 141 -6.92 -12.10 4.54
N PHE A 142 -6.78 -10.81 4.27
CA PHE A 142 -5.69 -9.99 4.79
C PHE A 142 -6.20 -8.88 5.71
N LYS A 143 -7.32 -9.12 6.39
CA LYS A 143 -7.82 -8.18 7.40
C LYS A 143 -6.83 -8.13 8.56
N LEU A 144 -6.44 -6.92 8.99
CA LEU A 144 -5.43 -6.70 10.03
C LEU A 144 -5.67 -7.54 11.29
N GLU A 145 -6.87 -7.50 11.87
CA GLU A 145 -7.23 -8.25 13.07
C GLU A 145 -7.02 -9.77 12.89
N GLN A 146 -7.52 -10.34 11.79
CA GLN A 146 -7.37 -11.77 11.51
C GLN A 146 -5.91 -12.17 11.27
N LEU A 147 -5.13 -11.30 10.58
CA LEU A 147 -3.70 -11.53 10.40
C LEU A 147 -2.97 -11.51 11.74
N ALA A 148 -3.29 -10.54 12.60
CA ALA A 148 -2.66 -10.39 13.89
C ALA A 148 -2.96 -11.59 14.80
N GLU A 149 -4.22 -11.99 14.92
CA GLU A 149 -4.62 -13.16 15.70
C GLU A 149 -3.93 -14.45 15.23
N LEU A 150 -3.96 -14.73 13.92
CA LEU A 150 -3.41 -15.98 13.37
C LEU A 150 -1.89 -16.06 13.45
N ASN A 151 -1.20 -14.92 13.46
CA ASN A 151 0.26 -14.86 13.51
C ASN A 151 0.80 -14.47 14.89
N ASN A 152 -0.05 -14.51 15.94
CA ASN A 152 0.31 -14.20 17.33
C ASN A 152 0.90 -12.79 17.51
N LEU A 153 0.39 -11.81 16.75
CA LEU A 153 0.78 -10.41 16.90
C LEU A 153 -0.08 -9.76 18.00
N PRO A 154 0.44 -8.72 18.68
CA PRO A 154 -0.34 -8.00 19.69
C PRO A 154 -1.62 -7.42 19.09
N VAL A 155 -2.76 -7.74 19.73
CA VAL A 155 -4.07 -7.15 19.45
C VAL A 155 -4.61 -6.66 20.79
N GLU A 156 -4.75 -5.33 20.97
CA GLU A 156 -5.36 -4.77 22.17
C GLU A 156 -6.87 -4.60 21.96
N PHE A 157 -7.25 -3.64 21.14
CA PHE A 157 -8.65 -3.34 20.81
C PHE A 157 -8.77 -3.11 19.31
N ALA A 158 -9.45 -4.00 18.59
CA ALA A 158 -9.74 -3.77 17.18
C ALA A 158 -10.58 -2.49 17.01
N HIS A 159 -10.29 -1.73 15.95
CA HIS A 159 -11.04 -0.53 15.54
C HIS A 159 -10.88 0.72 16.43
N ASP A 160 -9.81 0.78 17.23
CA ASP A 160 -9.24 2.04 17.72
C ASP A 160 -7.99 2.37 16.89
N ALA A 161 -7.88 3.62 16.43
CA ALA A 161 -6.80 4.01 15.52
C ALA A 161 -5.40 3.76 16.12
N TYR A 162 -5.23 3.94 17.43
CA TYR A 162 -3.93 3.76 18.09
C TYR A 162 -3.56 2.28 18.23
N SER A 163 -4.53 1.43 18.56
CA SER A 163 -4.36 -0.02 18.55
C SER A 163 -4.07 -0.57 17.14
N ASP A 164 -4.74 -0.06 16.11
CA ASP A 164 -4.49 -0.45 14.72
C ASP A 164 -3.07 -0.04 14.27
N VAL A 165 -2.55 1.11 14.74
CA VAL A 165 -1.16 1.52 14.52
C VAL A 165 -0.17 0.55 15.18
N LYS A 166 -0.38 0.18 16.45
CA LYS A 166 0.48 -0.80 17.13
C LYS A 166 0.48 -2.15 16.42
N THR A 167 -0.69 -2.63 16.01
CA THR A 167 -0.85 -3.88 15.26
C THR A 167 -0.13 -3.79 13.91
N SER A 168 -0.22 -2.65 13.22
CA SER A 168 0.47 -2.41 11.95
C SER A 168 2.00 -2.38 12.10
N ILE A 169 2.53 -1.80 13.19
CA ILE A 169 3.97 -1.84 13.52
C ILE A 169 4.41 -3.29 13.73
N ALA A 170 3.68 -4.05 14.56
CA ALA A 170 3.98 -5.45 14.83
C ALA A 170 3.93 -6.31 13.55
N LEU A 171 2.96 -6.06 12.67
CA LEU A 171 2.84 -6.75 11.37
C LEU A 171 3.98 -6.38 10.43
N THR A 172 4.39 -5.11 10.38
CA THR A 172 5.53 -4.68 9.56
C THR A 172 6.81 -5.36 10.02
N LYS A 173 7.06 -5.37 11.34
CA LYS A 173 8.19 -6.08 11.95
C LYS A 173 8.15 -7.58 11.65
N PHE A 174 6.99 -8.21 11.77
CA PHE A 174 6.80 -9.62 11.46
C PHE A 174 7.17 -9.94 10.01
N ILE A 175 6.76 -9.10 9.05
CA ILE A 175 7.08 -9.29 7.64
C ILE A 175 8.57 -9.13 7.39
N HIS A 176 9.18 -8.08 7.94
CA HIS A 176 10.63 -7.87 7.89
C HIS A 176 11.39 -9.09 8.42
N ASP A 177 11.01 -9.60 9.60
CA ASP A 177 11.72 -10.71 10.24
C ASP A 177 11.49 -12.05 9.53
N SER A 178 10.34 -12.23 8.87
CA SER A 178 9.97 -13.45 8.16
C SER A 178 10.64 -13.61 6.80
N ASP A 179 10.99 -12.51 6.14
CA ASP A 179 11.67 -12.54 4.84
C ASP A 179 12.67 -11.39 4.67
N LYS A 180 13.76 -11.46 5.44
CA LYS A 180 14.87 -10.50 5.38
C LYS A 180 15.53 -10.41 4.01
N ASN A 181 15.48 -11.49 3.22
CA ASN A 181 16.13 -11.54 1.91
C ASN A 181 15.41 -10.66 0.88
N ASN A 182 14.08 -10.56 0.96
CA ASN A 182 13.29 -9.72 0.06
C ASN A 182 12.91 -8.36 0.68
N TRP A 183 13.12 -8.17 2.00
CA TRP A 183 12.74 -6.94 2.68
C TRP A 183 13.32 -5.68 2.03
N ASP A 184 14.61 -5.65 1.71
CA ASP A 184 15.26 -4.48 1.11
C ASP A 184 14.55 -4.06 -0.19
N GLN A 185 14.13 -5.03 -1.00
CA GLN A 185 13.39 -4.78 -2.22
C GLN A 185 11.97 -4.27 -1.94
N LEU A 186 11.27 -4.86 -0.96
CA LEU A 186 9.93 -4.42 -0.56
C LEU A 186 9.95 -2.99 0.00
N GLN A 187 10.94 -2.68 0.83
CA GLN A 187 11.16 -1.33 1.36
C GLN A 187 11.54 -0.35 0.24
N ASN A 188 12.35 -0.78 -0.73
CA ASN A 188 12.79 0.06 -1.82
C ASN A 188 11.61 0.64 -2.62
N THR A 189 10.52 -0.11 -2.81
CA THR A 189 9.35 0.38 -3.57
C THR A 189 8.38 1.24 -2.77
N MET A 190 8.63 1.47 -1.47
CA MET A 190 7.87 2.44 -0.66
C MET A 190 8.21 3.89 -1.02
N ASN A 191 9.39 4.12 -1.61
CA ASN A 191 9.76 5.41 -2.18
C ASN A 191 9.41 5.45 -3.68
N LYS A 192 8.69 6.50 -4.09
CA LYS A 192 8.24 6.67 -5.49
C LYS A 192 9.40 6.66 -6.47
N GLU A 193 10.47 7.41 -6.19
CA GLU A 193 11.61 7.59 -7.10
C GLU A 193 12.44 6.30 -7.18
N ASN A 194 12.66 5.63 -6.06
CA ASN A 194 13.31 4.32 -6.05
C ASN A 194 12.51 3.26 -6.85
N ALA A 195 11.18 3.30 -6.82
CA ALA A 195 10.35 2.42 -7.64
C ALA A 195 10.45 2.77 -9.13
N ILE A 196 10.52 4.06 -9.49
CA ILE A 196 10.80 4.53 -10.86
C ILE A 196 12.17 4.02 -11.32
N ASP A 197 13.20 4.22 -10.51
CA ASP A 197 14.57 3.80 -10.80
C ASP A 197 14.66 2.29 -10.97
N PHE A 198 13.95 1.53 -10.13
CA PHE A 198 13.88 0.08 -10.27
C PHE A 198 13.29 -0.33 -11.63
N ILE A 199 12.18 0.27 -12.06
CA ILE A 199 11.57 -0.05 -13.36
C ILE A 199 12.51 0.34 -14.51
N ASN A 200 13.07 1.54 -14.49
CA ASN A 200 13.92 2.04 -15.57
C ASN A 200 15.24 1.25 -15.72
N ASN A 201 15.76 0.68 -14.63
CA ASN A 201 16.99 -0.09 -14.64
C ASN A 201 16.78 -1.59 -14.92
N ASN A 202 15.54 -2.06 -15.09
CA ASN A 202 15.24 -3.47 -15.32
C ASN A 202 14.41 -3.64 -16.60
N LYS A 203 14.92 -4.43 -17.55
CA LYS A 203 14.19 -4.79 -18.78
C LYS A 203 12.89 -5.56 -18.49
N GLY A 204 12.88 -6.35 -17.42
CA GLY A 204 11.70 -7.07 -16.95
C GLY A 204 11.71 -7.23 -15.44
N PHE A 205 10.53 -7.24 -14.83
CA PHE A 205 10.35 -7.33 -13.39
C PHE A 205 9.10 -8.10 -13.02
N CYS A 206 9.05 -8.62 -11.79
CA CYS A 206 7.84 -9.22 -11.24
C CYS A 206 7.01 -8.14 -10.55
N TYR A 207 5.72 -8.05 -10.87
CA TYR A 207 4.76 -7.16 -10.24
C TYR A 207 3.67 -7.96 -9.54
N MET A 208 3.43 -7.67 -8.26
CA MET A 208 2.33 -8.29 -7.54
C MET A 208 1.00 -7.63 -7.90
N THR A 209 0.04 -8.46 -8.31
CA THR A 209 -1.35 -8.05 -8.49
C THR A 209 -2.24 -8.76 -7.48
N SER A 210 -3.27 -8.06 -7.02
CA SER A 210 -4.35 -8.61 -6.21
C SER A 210 -5.68 -8.21 -6.82
N PHE A 211 -6.38 -9.17 -7.44
CA PHE A 211 -7.69 -8.91 -8.04
C PHE A 211 -8.66 -10.06 -7.75
N GLY A 212 -9.88 -9.72 -7.33
CA GLY A 212 -10.91 -10.72 -7.00
C GLY A 212 -10.52 -11.68 -5.86
N GLY A 213 -9.60 -11.26 -4.98
CA GLY A 213 -9.05 -12.08 -3.90
C GLY A 213 -7.95 -13.06 -4.33
N LYS A 214 -7.52 -13.01 -5.60
CA LYS A 214 -6.37 -13.79 -6.08
C LYS A 214 -5.13 -12.91 -6.11
N ILE A 215 -4.03 -13.43 -5.57
CA ILE A 215 -2.72 -12.80 -5.62
C ILE A 215 -1.91 -13.50 -6.69
N LYS A 216 -1.25 -12.74 -7.55
CA LYS A 216 -0.35 -13.26 -8.59
C LYS A 216 0.88 -12.38 -8.71
N LEU A 217 2.02 -13.00 -8.93
CA LEU A 217 3.21 -12.32 -9.42
C LEU A 217 3.22 -12.42 -10.95
N GLN A 218 3.21 -11.27 -11.62
CA GLN A 218 3.24 -11.19 -13.08
C GLN A 218 4.61 -10.69 -13.54
N ALA A 219 5.23 -11.38 -14.49
CA ALA A 219 6.41 -10.88 -15.18
C ALA A 219 5.98 -9.81 -16.18
N LEU A 220 6.45 -8.58 -15.98
CA LEU A 220 6.12 -7.42 -16.79
C LEU A 220 7.37 -6.82 -17.41
N SER A 221 7.20 -6.21 -18.59
CA SER A 221 8.18 -5.33 -19.20
C SER A 221 7.57 -3.95 -19.44
N MET A 222 8.37 -2.90 -19.23
CA MET A 222 7.95 -1.51 -19.44
C MET A 222 7.92 -1.20 -20.94
N VAL A 223 6.81 -0.61 -21.41
CA VAL A 223 6.69 -0.10 -22.78
C VAL A 223 6.97 1.39 -22.81
N CYS A 224 6.27 2.16 -21.98
CA CYS A 224 6.45 3.60 -21.88
C CYS A 224 5.95 4.15 -20.55
N GLU A 225 6.42 5.33 -20.20
CA GLU A 225 5.83 6.15 -19.15
C GLU A 225 4.64 6.93 -19.72
N SER A 226 3.59 7.08 -18.91
CA SER A 226 2.44 7.92 -19.25
C SER A 226 2.78 9.41 -19.08
N GLN A 227 1.80 10.29 -19.32
CA GLN A 227 1.94 11.72 -19.02
C GLN A 227 2.16 12.04 -17.53
N TYR A 228 1.89 11.08 -16.63
CA TYR A 228 2.12 11.21 -15.20
C TYR A 228 3.41 10.52 -14.80
N SER A 229 4.33 11.26 -14.18
CA SER A 229 5.60 10.71 -13.70
C SER A 229 5.38 9.54 -12.73
N GLY A 230 6.06 8.43 -12.99
CA GLY A 230 5.98 7.17 -12.25
C GLY A 230 4.74 6.34 -12.56
N TRP A 231 4.04 6.62 -13.65
CA TRP A 231 2.93 5.78 -14.13
C TRP A 231 3.36 5.12 -15.43
N PHE A 232 3.59 3.81 -15.37
CA PHE A 232 4.13 3.05 -16.49
C PHE A 232 3.05 2.20 -17.14
N HIS A 233 3.06 2.21 -18.48
CA HIS A 233 2.39 1.22 -19.29
C HIS A 233 3.32 0.03 -19.48
N THR A 234 2.84 -1.14 -19.09
CA THR A 234 3.62 -2.38 -19.15
C THR A 234 2.85 -3.46 -19.89
N ILE A 235 3.58 -4.43 -20.43
CA ILE A 235 3.02 -5.65 -21.01
C ILE A 235 3.27 -6.84 -20.09
N ASP A 236 2.27 -7.73 -20.00
CA ASP A 236 2.39 -9.02 -19.32
C ASP A 236 3.11 -10.02 -20.22
N LEU A 237 4.33 -10.42 -19.82
CA LEU A 237 5.21 -11.31 -20.59
C LEU A 237 4.69 -12.75 -20.67
N ALA A 238 3.55 -13.06 -20.03
CA ALA A 238 2.84 -14.31 -20.25
C ALA A 238 2.31 -14.41 -21.68
N HIS A 239 2.12 -13.26 -22.33
CA HIS A 239 1.67 -13.15 -23.71
C HIS A 239 2.83 -12.81 -24.63
N ASP A 240 2.87 -13.48 -25.77
CA ASP A 240 3.77 -13.15 -26.87
C ASP A 240 3.51 -11.70 -27.35
N PRO A 241 4.53 -10.82 -27.36
CA PRO A 241 4.40 -9.44 -27.83
C PRO A 241 4.39 -9.32 -29.36
N ASP A 242 4.86 -10.31 -30.13
CA ASP A 242 5.00 -10.20 -31.59
C ASP A 242 3.69 -9.81 -32.29
N PRO A 243 2.52 -10.41 -31.96
CA PRO A 243 1.25 -9.98 -32.55
C PRO A 243 0.88 -8.52 -32.25
N LEU A 244 1.38 -7.93 -31.16
CA LEU A 244 1.19 -6.50 -30.88
C LEU A 244 2.11 -5.64 -31.74
N LEU A 245 3.37 -6.05 -31.90
CA LEU A 245 4.38 -5.32 -32.67
C LEU A 245 4.08 -5.29 -34.17
N GLU A 246 3.51 -6.38 -34.70
CA GLU A 246 3.17 -6.52 -36.12
C GLU A 246 1.81 -5.89 -36.49
N SER A 247 0.98 -5.57 -35.49
CA SER A 247 -0.39 -5.10 -35.72
C SER A 247 -0.48 -3.64 -36.17
N ASN A 248 -1.49 -3.35 -36.99
CA ASN A 248 -1.87 -1.95 -37.23
C ASN A 248 -2.62 -1.36 -36.01
N LEU A 249 -2.86 -0.04 -36.00
CA LEU A 249 -3.43 0.66 -34.84
C LEU A 249 -4.80 0.10 -34.38
N GLU A 250 -5.67 -0.31 -35.30
CA GLU A 250 -7.00 -0.81 -34.95
C GLU A 250 -6.94 -2.24 -34.38
N GLU A 251 -6.04 -3.07 -34.89
CA GLU A 251 -5.74 -4.38 -34.35
C GLU A 251 -5.04 -4.29 -32.99
N PHE A 252 -4.04 -3.41 -32.85
CA PHE A 252 -3.34 -3.16 -31.60
C PHE A 252 -4.32 -2.83 -30.47
N LYS A 253 -5.25 -1.89 -30.70
CA LYS A 253 -6.30 -1.53 -29.73
C LYS A 253 -7.17 -2.70 -29.30
N LYS A 254 -7.38 -3.70 -30.15
CA LYS A 254 -8.13 -4.93 -29.82
C LYS A 254 -7.24 -5.91 -29.04
N LEU A 255 -6.01 -6.12 -29.50
CA LEU A 255 -5.07 -7.11 -28.97
C LEU A 255 -4.50 -6.74 -27.60
N ILE A 256 -4.27 -5.45 -27.35
CA ILE A 256 -3.68 -4.97 -26.09
C ILE A 256 -4.64 -5.12 -24.90
N LYS A 257 -5.95 -5.22 -25.17
CA LYS A 257 -6.96 -5.43 -24.13
C LYS A 257 -6.63 -6.70 -23.35
N LYS A 258 -6.60 -6.58 -22.02
CA LYS A 258 -6.25 -7.64 -21.05
C LYS A 258 -4.75 -7.97 -20.92
N LYS A 259 -3.90 -7.55 -21.86
CA LYS A 259 -2.44 -7.76 -21.82
C LYS A 259 -1.69 -6.61 -21.15
N ASN A 260 -2.26 -5.40 -21.15
CA ASN A 260 -1.65 -4.26 -20.48
C ASN A 260 -1.81 -4.31 -18.96
N ARG A 261 -0.82 -3.77 -18.26
CA ARG A 261 -0.93 -3.38 -16.85
C ARG A 261 -0.44 -1.95 -16.68
N TYR A 262 -0.98 -1.29 -15.67
CA TYR A 262 -0.50 -0.01 -15.21
C TYR A 262 0.27 -0.25 -13.92
N VAL A 263 1.51 0.22 -13.87
CA VAL A 263 2.32 0.22 -12.65
C VAL A 263 2.45 1.65 -12.19
N ILE A 264 1.94 1.94 -10.99
CA ILE A 264 1.86 3.29 -10.44
C ILE A 264 2.80 3.38 -9.23
N CYS A 265 3.98 3.99 -9.42
CA CYS A 265 5.06 4.00 -8.43
C CYS A 265 4.72 4.74 -7.14
N ASN A 266 3.78 5.70 -7.16
CA ASN A 266 3.35 6.33 -5.94
C ASN A 266 2.30 5.50 -5.16
N GLN A 267 1.85 4.33 -5.62
CA GLN A 267 0.88 3.49 -4.90
C GLN A 267 1.53 2.31 -4.16
N HIS A 268 2.84 2.40 -3.85
CA HIS A 268 3.63 1.31 -3.27
C HIS A 268 3.41 -0.02 -4.04
N PRO A 269 3.75 -0.04 -5.34
CA PRO A 269 3.70 -1.27 -6.10
C PRO A 269 4.74 -2.23 -5.55
N ILE A 270 4.37 -3.50 -5.38
CA ILE A 270 5.34 -4.53 -5.03
C ILE A 270 6.03 -4.97 -6.32
N LEU A 271 7.28 -4.54 -6.48
CA LEU A 271 8.15 -4.87 -7.60
C LEU A 271 9.27 -5.77 -7.09
N LEU A 272 9.48 -6.89 -7.75
CA LEU A 272 10.49 -7.89 -7.41
C LEU A 272 11.39 -8.16 -8.62
N PRO A 273 12.62 -8.68 -8.43
CA PRO A 273 13.52 -9.00 -9.53
C PRO A 273 12.88 -9.91 -10.59
N GLY A 274 13.06 -9.58 -11.87
CA GLY A 274 12.49 -10.35 -13.00
C GLY A 274 12.86 -11.83 -12.99
N LYS A 275 14.06 -12.17 -12.49
CA LYS A 275 14.52 -13.57 -12.32
C LYS A 275 13.59 -14.44 -11.46
N MET A 276 12.75 -13.84 -10.62
CA MET A 276 11.78 -14.59 -9.81
C MET A 276 10.60 -15.13 -10.64
N ALA A 277 10.37 -14.61 -11.85
CA ALA A 277 9.21 -14.96 -12.67
C ALA A 277 9.10 -16.46 -12.89
N VAL A 278 10.20 -17.12 -13.25
CA VAL A 278 10.26 -18.56 -13.58
C VAL A 278 9.91 -19.49 -12.41
N ASN A 279 9.72 -18.96 -11.21
CA ASN A 279 9.24 -19.73 -10.05
C ASN A 279 7.71 -19.82 -9.98
N TYR A 280 6.98 -19.11 -10.86
CA TYR A 280 5.53 -18.96 -10.78
C TYR A 280 4.84 -19.18 -12.13
N GLU A 281 3.65 -19.78 -12.08
CA GLU A 281 2.77 -19.96 -13.23
C GLU A 281 2.26 -18.62 -13.81
N PRO A 282 2.19 -18.45 -15.14
CA PRO A 282 2.57 -19.41 -16.19
C PRO A 282 4.04 -19.30 -16.66
N TYR A 283 4.86 -18.47 -16.00
CA TYR A 283 6.19 -18.09 -16.48
C TYR A 283 7.23 -19.19 -16.30
N ASN A 284 7.02 -20.11 -15.34
CA ASN A 284 7.80 -21.33 -15.19
C ASN A 284 7.71 -22.24 -16.43
N GLU A 285 6.55 -22.33 -17.08
CA GLU A 285 6.37 -23.09 -18.32
C GLU A 285 6.99 -22.38 -19.54
N ILE A 286 6.97 -21.03 -19.55
CA ILE A 286 7.56 -20.22 -20.62
C ILE A 286 9.09 -20.26 -20.57
N GLY A 287 9.67 -20.23 -19.36
CA GLY A 287 11.11 -20.31 -19.15
C GLY A 287 11.86 -18.99 -19.37
N SER A 288 13.08 -18.89 -18.81
CA SER A 288 13.85 -17.65 -18.78
C SER A 288 14.33 -17.18 -20.16
N GLU A 289 14.58 -18.10 -21.09
CA GLU A 289 15.09 -17.75 -22.42
C GLU A 289 14.04 -16.96 -23.20
N ILE A 290 12.83 -17.51 -23.34
CA ILE A 290 11.71 -16.85 -24.01
C ILE A 290 11.32 -15.56 -23.28
N LEU A 291 11.34 -15.52 -21.94
CA LEU A 291 11.03 -14.28 -21.20
C LEU A 291 12.06 -13.16 -21.37
N ASN A 292 13.31 -13.48 -21.71
CA ASN A 292 14.34 -12.47 -22.00
C ASN A 292 14.33 -12.03 -23.46
N GLU A 293 13.86 -12.90 -24.37
CA GLU A 293 13.60 -12.56 -25.76
C GLU A 293 12.43 -11.58 -25.89
N ARG A 294 11.35 -11.82 -25.13
CA ARG A 294 10.17 -10.95 -25.03
C ARG A 294 10.46 -9.64 -24.30
#